data_AF-A0A940VKH8-F1
#
_entry.id   AF-A0A940VKH8-F1
#
_cell.length_a   1.000
_cell.length_b   1.000
_cell.length_c   1.000
_cell.angle_alpha   90.00
_cell.angle_beta   90.00
_cell.angle_gamma   90.00
#
_symmetry.space_group_name_H-M   'P 1'
#
loop_
_entity.id
_entity.type
_entity.pdbx_description
1 polymer ?
#
loop_
_entity_poly.entity_id
_entity_poly.type
_entity_poly.pdbx_seq_one_letter_code
_entity_poly.pdbx_strand_id
1 'polypeptide(L)'
;MYLQSLPPSDAGRLQVSTGGGLEPRWRGDGKELFYLEGSNLMATPVDLGQPVPRIGTPTRLFVAPLDPVQRRNRYVVTKDGKRFLFVTPLSPSARTLQVIVNWTARLTPAGAQ
;
A
#
# COMPACT_ATOMS: atom_id res chain seq x y z
N MET A 1 1.64 9.51 9.79
CA MET A 1 2.37 10.27 8.73
C MET A 1 2.21 11.76 8.95
N TYR A 2 3.21 12.56 8.54
CA TYR A 2 3.20 14.03 8.67
C TYR A 2 3.42 14.71 7.30
N LEU A 3 2.87 15.90 7.15
CA LEU A 3 3.15 16.85 6.08
C LEU A 3 4.11 17.92 6.60
N GLN A 4 5.10 18.30 5.80
CA GLN A 4 6.05 19.36 6.12
C GLN A 4 6.35 20.19 4.86
N SER A 5 6.29 21.50 4.99
CA SER A 5 6.71 22.44 3.94
C SER A 5 8.22 22.33 3.69
N LEU A 6 8.63 22.50 2.43
CA LEU A 6 10.04 22.60 2.03
C LEU A 6 10.23 23.88 1.19
N PRO A 7 11.01 24.87 1.66
CA PRO A 7 11.76 24.86 2.93
C PRO A 7 10.84 24.85 4.16
N PRO A 8 11.34 24.42 5.34
CA PRO A 8 10.55 24.40 6.56
C PRO A 8 9.99 25.79 6.90
N SER A 9 8.69 25.85 7.22
CA SER A 9 7.99 27.04 7.70
C SER A 9 7.76 26.97 9.21
N ASP A 10 7.46 28.10 9.83
CA ASP A 10 7.11 28.19 11.26
C ASP A 10 5.90 27.34 11.66
N ALA A 11 5.05 26.96 10.68
CA ALA A 11 3.96 26.01 10.87
C ALA A 11 4.39 24.61 11.36
N GLY A 12 5.67 24.25 11.23
CA GLY A 12 6.20 22.96 11.66
C GLY A 12 5.66 21.78 10.84
N ARG A 13 5.60 20.60 11.48
CA ARG A 13 5.08 19.37 10.88
C ARG A 13 3.61 19.20 11.23
N LEU A 14 2.77 18.99 10.23
CA LEU A 14 1.33 18.80 10.38
C LEU A 14 1.01 17.31 10.33
N GLN A 15 0.30 16.79 11.34
CA GLN A 15 -0.06 15.38 11.37
C GLN A 15 -1.16 15.08 10.35
N VAL A 16 -0.92 14.10 9.46
CA VAL A 16 -1.89 13.66 8.44
C VAL A 16 -2.59 12.36 8.82
N SER A 17 -1.90 11.48 9.55
CA SER A 17 -2.43 10.18 9.99
C SER A 17 -1.83 9.77 11.33
N THR A 18 -2.68 9.18 12.17
CA THR A 18 -2.35 8.63 13.49
C THR A 18 -2.11 7.11 13.47
N GLY A 19 -2.77 6.35 12.58
CA GLY A 19 -2.66 4.88 12.53
C GLY A 19 -1.74 4.33 11.43
N GLY A 20 -1.13 5.20 10.61
CA GLY A 20 -0.27 4.77 9.51
C GLY A 20 0.11 5.88 8.54
N GLY A 21 0.12 5.56 7.24
CA GLY A 21 0.48 6.49 6.16
C GLY A 21 1.59 5.99 5.25
N LEU A 22 1.44 4.78 4.73
CA LEU A 22 2.35 4.22 3.72
C LEU A 22 1.94 4.67 2.31
N GLU A 23 2.95 4.79 1.44
CA GLU A 23 2.77 5.05 0.01
C GLU A 23 1.85 6.27 -0.28
N PRO A 24 2.18 7.46 0.25
CA PRO A 24 1.35 8.64 0.01
C PRO A 24 1.36 9.05 -1.47
N ARG A 25 0.19 9.42 -1.98
CA ARG A 25 -0.01 9.96 -3.33
C ARG A 25 -0.87 11.21 -3.24
N TRP A 26 -0.36 12.33 -3.76
CA TRP A 26 -1.17 13.52 -3.94
C TRP A 26 -2.16 13.34 -5.08
N ARG A 27 -3.38 13.85 -4.89
CA ARG A 27 -4.27 14.14 -6.02
C ARG A 27 -3.63 15.22 -6.89
N GLY A 28 -3.94 15.22 -8.18
CA GLY A 28 -3.30 16.08 -9.16
C GLY A 28 -3.51 17.59 -8.97
N ASP A 29 -4.43 18.00 -8.09
CA ASP A 29 -4.68 19.39 -7.71
C ASP A 29 -4.06 19.78 -6.36
N GLY A 30 -3.38 18.85 -5.68
CA GLY A 30 -2.73 19.08 -4.38
C GLY A 30 -3.68 19.25 -3.20
N LYS A 31 -4.99 19.00 -3.35
CA LYS A 31 -5.99 19.23 -2.30
C LYS A 31 -6.33 18.00 -1.47
N GLU A 32 -5.75 16.85 -1.80
CA GLU A 32 -6.07 15.59 -1.16
C GLU A 32 -4.86 14.64 -1.22
N LEU A 33 -4.61 13.95 -0.12
CA LEU A 33 -3.56 12.95 0.01
C LEU A 33 -4.19 11.56 0.20
N PHE A 34 -3.88 10.64 -0.70
CA PHE A 34 -4.22 9.23 -0.58
C PHE A 34 -3.06 8.46 0.05
N TYR A 35 -3.35 7.50 0.93
CA TYR A 35 -2.31 6.66 1.54
C TYR A 35 -2.89 5.35 2.08
N LEU A 36 -2.01 4.40 2.40
CA LEU A 36 -2.37 3.12 3.01
C LEU A 36 -2.21 3.14 4.53
N GLU A 37 -3.24 2.65 5.22
CA GLU A 37 -3.24 2.30 6.64
C GLU A 37 -3.57 0.81 6.77
N GLY A 38 -2.53 -0.03 6.83
CA GLY A 38 -2.67 -1.46 6.61
C GLY A 38 -3.14 -1.75 5.19
N SER A 39 -4.31 -2.37 5.05
CA SER A 39 -5.00 -2.58 3.77
C SER A 39 -6.05 -1.50 3.46
N ASN A 40 -6.31 -0.56 4.36
CA ASN A 40 -7.27 0.50 4.09
C ASN A 40 -6.64 1.59 3.24
N LEU A 41 -7.28 1.92 2.11
CA LEU A 41 -6.97 3.14 1.39
C LEU A 41 -7.70 4.31 2.06
N MET A 42 -6.92 5.27 2.51
CA MET A 42 -7.37 6.47 3.20
C MET A 42 -7.21 7.69 2.29
N ALA A 43 -8.08 8.67 2.46
CA ALA A 43 -7.99 9.99 1.84
C ALA A 43 -8.06 11.07 2.92
N THR A 44 -7.14 12.03 2.86
CA THR A 44 -7.13 13.19 3.74
C THR A 44 -7.15 14.47 2.91
N PRO A 45 -8.19 15.30 3.03
CA PRO A 45 -8.19 16.64 2.43
C PRO A 45 -7.06 17.49 3.00
N VAL A 46 -6.42 18.29 2.15
CA VAL A 46 -5.40 19.24 2.55
C VAL A 46 -5.70 20.59 1.92
N ASP A 47 -5.79 21.63 2.75
CA ASP A 47 -5.90 23.01 2.31
C ASP A 47 -4.55 23.69 2.43
N LEU A 48 -3.92 23.93 1.26
CA LEU A 48 -2.65 24.63 1.13
C LEU A 48 -2.83 26.14 0.85
N GLY A 49 -4.06 26.65 0.79
CA GLY A 49 -4.35 28.05 0.44
C GLY A 49 -4.18 29.03 1.60
N GLN A 50 -3.77 28.56 2.78
CA GLN A 50 -3.61 29.34 4.00
C GLN A 50 -2.12 29.47 4.36
N PRO A 51 -1.71 30.52 5.10
CA PRO A 51 -0.32 30.67 5.58
C PRO A 51 0.17 29.46 6.38
N VAL A 52 -0.74 28.82 7.13
CA VAL A 52 -0.53 27.54 7.79
C VAL A 52 -1.46 26.53 7.12
N PRO A 53 -0.94 25.49 6.43
CA PRO A 53 -1.78 24.50 5.81
C PRO A 53 -2.69 23.80 6.82
N ARG A 54 -3.89 23.41 6.38
CA ARG A 54 -4.86 22.68 7.20
C ARG A 54 -5.01 21.25 6.72
N ILE A 55 -4.99 20.32 7.67
CA ILE A 55 -5.23 18.91 7.43
C ILE A 55 -6.67 18.61 7.82
N GLY A 56 -7.46 18.05 6.88
CA GLY A 56 -8.82 17.60 7.14
C GLY A 56 -8.86 16.26 7.87
N THR A 57 -10.07 15.79 8.19
CA THR A 57 -10.26 14.47 8.80
C THR A 57 -10.00 13.36 7.78
N PRO A 58 -9.11 12.39 8.09
CA PRO A 58 -8.92 11.23 7.22
C PRO A 58 -10.17 10.38 7.09
N THR A 59 -10.51 9.98 5.87
CA THR A 59 -11.65 9.11 5.57
C THR A 59 -11.18 7.85 4.86
N ARG A 60 -11.70 6.68 5.27
CA ARG A 60 -11.46 5.43 4.56
C ARG A 60 -12.29 5.40 3.28
N LEU A 61 -11.64 5.22 2.13
CA LEU A 61 -12.32 5.03 0.85
C LEU A 61 -12.79 3.57 0.70
N PHE A 62 -11.87 2.61 0.83
CA PHE A 62 -12.16 1.18 0.74
C PHE A 62 -10.96 0.33 1.22
N VAL A 63 -11.17 -0.98 1.36
CA VAL A 63 -10.11 -1.95 1.61
C VAL A 63 -9.45 -2.32 0.28
N ALA A 64 -8.16 -2.06 0.13
CA ALA A 64 -7.40 -2.31 -1.08
C ALA A 64 -7.01 -3.80 -1.21
N PRO A 65 -7.11 -4.40 -2.40
CA PRO A 65 -6.73 -5.78 -2.68
C PRO A 65 -5.21 -5.92 -2.83
N LEU A 66 -4.46 -5.64 -1.77
CA LEU A 66 -3.01 -5.57 -1.82
C LEU A 66 -2.37 -6.96 -1.90
N ASP A 67 -1.36 -7.10 -2.77
CA ASP A 67 -0.45 -8.23 -2.74
C ASP A 67 0.33 -8.28 -1.39
N PRO A 68 0.38 -9.43 -0.69
CA PRO A 68 1.04 -9.53 0.62
C PRO A 68 2.58 -9.59 0.54
N VAL A 69 3.13 -9.91 -0.63
CA VAL A 69 4.57 -10.01 -0.88
C VAL A 69 5.13 -8.63 -1.25
N GLN A 70 4.45 -7.90 -2.13
CA GLN A 70 4.83 -6.56 -2.54
C GLN A 70 4.64 -5.58 -1.37
N ARG A 71 5.69 -4.83 -1.00
CA ARG A 71 5.63 -3.91 0.17
C ARG A 71 5.64 -2.42 -0.18
N ARG A 72 5.87 -2.07 -1.45
CA ARG A 72 5.96 -0.68 -1.94
C ARG A 72 5.35 -0.56 -3.33
N ASN A 73 4.93 0.65 -3.71
CA ASN A 73 4.37 0.95 -5.03
C ASN A 73 3.23 0.00 -5.43
N ARG A 74 2.41 -0.38 -4.46
CA ARG A 74 1.29 -1.31 -4.66
C ARG A 74 0.11 -0.65 -5.36
N TYR A 75 0.08 0.67 -5.43
CA TYR A 75 -0.97 1.38 -6.15
C TYR A 75 -0.51 2.69 -6.77
N VAL A 76 -1.28 3.10 -7.77
CA VAL A 76 -1.27 4.44 -8.34
C VAL A 76 -2.72 4.95 -8.44
N VAL A 77 -2.86 6.27 -8.49
CA VAL A 77 -4.14 6.98 -8.61
C VAL A 77 -4.10 7.89 -9.83
N THR A 78 -5.22 8.01 -10.53
CA THR A 78 -5.33 8.97 -11.64
C THR A 78 -5.25 10.41 -11.14
N LYS A 79 -4.86 11.34 -12.03
CA LYS A 79 -4.69 12.77 -11.69
C LYS A 79 -5.93 13.37 -11.02
N ASP A 80 -7.13 12.97 -11.46
CA ASP A 80 -8.41 13.42 -10.92
C ASP A 80 -8.83 12.75 -9.60
N GLY A 81 -8.07 11.77 -9.12
CA GLY A 81 -8.38 11.03 -7.89
C GLY A 81 -9.53 10.02 -8.01
N LYS A 82 -10.06 9.77 -9.21
CA LYS A 82 -11.29 8.98 -9.38
C LYS A 82 -11.06 7.49 -9.64
N ARG A 83 -9.86 7.11 -10.08
CA ARG A 83 -9.53 5.71 -10.40
C ARG A 83 -8.21 5.33 -9.75
N PHE A 84 -8.18 4.10 -9.25
CA PHE A 84 -7.03 3.51 -8.58
C PHE A 84 -6.66 2.21 -9.27
N LEU A 85 -5.37 2.01 -9.51
CA LEU A 85 -4.83 0.76 -10.04
C LEU A 85 -3.97 0.12 -8.95
N PHE A 86 -4.23 -1.16 -8.68
CA PHE A 86 -3.55 -1.93 -7.64
C PHE A 86 -2.76 -3.09 -8.22
N VAL A 87 -1.63 -3.39 -7.60
CA VAL A 87 -0.96 -4.68 -7.73
C VAL A 87 -1.70 -5.66 -6.83
N THR A 88 -2.47 -6.55 -7.45
CA THR A 88 -3.22 -7.59 -6.76
C THR A 88 -2.44 -8.91 -6.80
N PRO A 89 -2.64 -9.79 -5.80
CA PRO A 89 -2.15 -11.16 -5.92
C PRO A 89 -2.67 -11.77 -7.23
N LEU A 90 -1.82 -12.50 -7.94
CA LEU A 90 -2.32 -13.52 -8.86
C LEU A 90 -3.18 -14.47 -8.01
N SER A 91 -4.36 -14.87 -8.49
CA SER A 91 -5.20 -15.87 -7.81
C SER A 91 -4.33 -16.96 -7.21
N PRO A 92 -4.65 -17.53 -6.03
CA PRO A 92 -3.82 -18.54 -5.43
C PRO A 92 -3.82 -19.77 -6.35
N SER A 93 -2.94 -19.79 -7.36
CA SER A 93 -2.25 -21.00 -7.73
C SER A 93 -1.49 -21.31 -6.45
N ALA A 94 -2.12 -22.07 -5.55
CA ALA A 94 -1.44 -22.75 -4.50
C ALA A 94 -0.28 -23.47 -5.20
N ARG A 95 0.91 -22.86 -5.17
CA ARG A 95 2.13 -23.57 -5.52
C ARG A 95 2.33 -24.50 -4.35
N THR A 96 1.62 -25.62 -4.39
CA THR A 96 1.77 -26.69 -3.43
C THR A 96 3.20 -27.18 -3.58
N LEU A 97 4.04 -26.79 -2.62
CA LEU A 97 5.38 -27.35 -2.51
C LEU A 97 5.21 -28.76 -1.92
N GLN A 98 5.27 -29.79 -2.76
CA GLN A 98 5.34 -31.16 -2.28
C GLN A 98 6.80 -31.47 -1.92
N VAL A 99 7.05 -31.69 -0.64
CA VAL A 99 8.35 -32.15 -0.15
C VAL A 99 8.25 -33.67 0.07
N ILE A 100 9.01 -34.43 -0.71
CA ILE A 100 9.18 -35.87 -0.48
C ILE A 100 10.47 -36.06 0.31
N VAL A 101 10.33 -36.41 1.59
CA VAL A 101 11.45 -36.86 2.42
C VAL A 101 11.70 -38.35 2.22
N ASN A 102 12.96 -38.77 2.34
CA ASN A 102 13.39 -40.17 2.16
C ASN A 102 12.99 -40.77 0.80
N TRP A 103 13.05 -39.99 -0.28
CA TRP A 103 12.64 -40.44 -1.62
C TRP A 103 13.44 -41.66 -2.11
N THR A 104 14.71 -41.78 -1.72
CA THR A 104 15.56 -42.94 -2.05
C THR A 104 15.06 -44.24 -1.43
N ALA A 105 14.49 -44.21 -0.22
CA ALA A 105 13.89 -45.38 0.43
C ALA A 105 12.61 -45.87 -0.28
N ARG A 106 12.06 -45.05 -1.19
CA ARG A 106 10.90 -45.39 -2.01
C ARG A 106 11.27 -45.88 -3.40
N LEU A 107 12.55 -45.89 -3.75
CA LEU A 107 13.02 -46.52 -4.97
C LEU A 107 12.98 -48.03 -4.77
N THR A 108 12.09 -48.71 -5.46
CA THR A 108 12.19 -50.16 -5.61
C THR A 108 13.41 -50.45 -6.48
N PRO A 109 14.33 -51.35 -6.08
CA PRO A 109 15.46 -51.71 -6.93
C PRO A 109 14.95 -52.20 -8.29
N ALA A 110 15.45 -51.61 -9.37
CA ALA A 110 15.22 -52.15 -10.70
C ALA A 110 16.02 -53.46 -10.83
N GLY A 111 15.31 -54.59 -10.80
CA GLY A 111 15.85 -55.89 -11.16
C GLY A 111 16.52 -56.65 -10.01
N ALA A 112 15.75 -57.54 -9.39
CA ALA A 112 16.27 -58.84 -8.98
C ALA A 112 15.80 -59.86 -10.04
N GLN A 113 16.73 -60.27 -10.91
CA GLN A 113 16.78 -61.62 -11.47
C GLN A 113 18.22 -62.09 -11.40
#